data_AF-A0A965PV96-F1
#
_entry.id   AF-A0A965PV96-F1
#
_cell.length_a   1.000
_cell.length_b   1.000
_cell.length_c   1.000
_cell.angle_alpha   90.00
_cell.angle_beta   90.00
_cell.angle_gamma   90.00
#
_symmetry.space_group_name_H-M   'P 1'
#
loop_
_entity.id
_entity.type
_entity.pdbx_description
1 polymer ?
#
loop_
_entity_poly.entity_id
_entity_poly.type
_entity_poly.pdbx_seq_one_letter_code
_entity_poly.pdbx_strand_id
1 'polypeptide(L)'
;MFNICIDCNKNTSKIVAKGICKRCYDREYAKNRRRKKGQLEKSYIDKYWGFSNRTKEVFENCINCKTDKIPYLTRGLCKVCYEKIRNQKRHPTKNPIKEFRYRNGYKILMRKFDCPIADKKGEVPEHRYTFWKFYNIELSKKDIIHHINGDKLDNRIENLQLVTHAEHAHIHYPGSKIFCKNHKLNI
;
A
#
# COMPACT_ATOMS: atom_id res chain seq x y z
N MET A 1 20.18 -30.10 27.89
CA MET A 1 20.31 -31.42 27.24
C MET A 1 20.79 -31.23 25.82
N PHE A 2 21.97 -31.75 25.47
CA PHE A 2 22.41 -31.84 24.08
C PHE A 2 21.76 -33.06 23.44
N ASN A 3 21.25 -32.90 22.22
CA ASN A 3 20.69 -34.01 21.45
C ASN A 3 21.75 -34.51 20.46
N ILE A 4 21.78 -35.81 20.21
CA ILE A 4 22.68 -36.42 19.24
C ILE A 4 21.99 -36.41 17.87
N CYS A 5 22.66 -35.84 16.87
CA CYS A 5 22.18 -35.87 15.49
C CYS A 5 22.28 -37.28 14.92
N ILE A 6 21.18 -37.85 14.43
CA ILE A 6 21.16 -39.19 13.84
C ILE A 6 22.13 -39.32 12.64
N ASP A 7 22.25 -38.27 11.81
CA ASP A 7 23.09 -38.31 10.60
C ASP A 7 24.60 -38.17 10.81
N CYS A 8 25.04 -37.38 11.80
CA CYS A 8 26.48 -37.14 12.01
C CYS A 8 27.00 -37.54 13.38
N ASN A 9 26.11 -38.09 14.23
CA ASN A 9 26.37 -38.55 15.59
C ASN A 9 27.06 -37.51 16.49
N LYS A 10 26.90 -36.22 16.19
CA LYS A 10 27.47 -35.11 16.97
C LYS A 10 26.43 -34.53 17.90
N ASN A 11 26.88 -34.18 19.10
CA ASN A 11 26.10 -33.40 20.06
C ASN A 11 25.76 -32.03 19.45
N THR A 12 24.49 -31.69 19.49
CA THR A 12 23.99 -30.41 19.01
C THR A 12 22.92 -29.87 19.96
N SER A 13 22.89 -28.56 20.13
CA SER A 13 21.85 -27.87 20.88
C SER A 13 20.56 -27.70 20.07
N LYS A 14 20.58 -27.97 18.75
CA LYS A 14 19.47 -27.65 17.84
C LYS A 14 19.23 -28.77 16.81
N ILE A 15 18.29 -29.65 17.14
CA ILE A 15 17.71 -30.65 16.24
C ILE A 15 16.53 -30.03 15.50
N VAL A 16 16.41 -30.30 14.20
CA VAL A 16 15.29 -29.88 13.37
C VAL A 16 14.39 -31.09 13.05
N ALA A 17 13.37 -30.88 12.20
CA ALA A 17 12.49 -31.96 11.76
C ALA A 17 13.29 -33.18 11.26
N LYS A 18 12.85 -34.39 11.65
CA LYS A 18 13.48 -35.71 11.40
C LYS A 18 14.67 -36.10 12.29
N GLY A 19 14.92 -35.42 13.41
CA GLY A 19 15.93 -35.88 14.38
C GLY A 19 17.38 -35.59 13.99
N ILE A 20 17.61 -34.72 13.00
CA ILE A 20 18.93 -34.36 12.49
C ILE A 20 19.30 -32.92 12.84
N CYS A 21 20.61 -32.60 12.87
CA CYS A 21 21.07 -31.24 13.13
C CYS A 21 20.86 -30.33 11.92
N LYS A 22 20.74 -29.01 12.16
CA LYS A 22 20.54 -28.01 11.12
C LYS A 22 21.54 -28.13 9.95
N ARG A 23 22.81 -28.42 10.25
CA ARG A 23 23.87 -28.56 9.24
C ARG A 23 23.69 -29.79 8.34
N CYS A 24 23.25 -30.92 8.88
CA CYS A 24 22.94 -32.11 8.09
C CYS A 24 21.68 -31.90 7.25
N TYR A 25 20.64 -31.28 7.83
CA TYR A 25 19.42 -30.91 7.12
C TYR A 25 19.73 -30.00 5.91
N ASP A 26 20.51 -28.94 6.10
CA ASP A 26 20.84 -28.01 5.01
C ASP A 26 21.67 -28.68 3.90
N ARG A 27 22.53 -29.63 4.28
CA ARG A 27 23.32 -30.43 3.33
C ARG A 27 22.44 -31.37 2.49
N GLU A 28 21.50 -32.08 3.13
CA GLU A 28 20.54 -32.95 2.44
C GLU A 28 19.61 -32.12 1.54
N TYR A 29 19.11 -31.00 2.04
CA TYR A 29 18.31 -30.05 1.27
C TYR A 29 19.07 -29.53 0.05
N ALA A 30 20.36 -29.18 0.20
CA ALA A 30 21.22 -28.77 -0.91
C ALA A 30 21.46 -29.90 -1.92
N LYS A 31 21.64 -31.15 -1.47
CA LYS A 31 21.75 -32.32 -2.36
C LYS A 31 20.47 -32.55 -3.16
N ASN A 32 19.31 -32.47 -2.52
CA ASN A 32 18.00 -32.60 -3.19
C ASN A 32 17.75 -31.45 -4.18
N ARG A 33 18.20 -30.23 -3.85
CA ARG A 33 18.16 -29.09 -4.77
C ARG A 33 19.09 -29.26 -5.97
N ARG A 34 20.29 -29.85 -5.79
CA ARG A 34 21.22 -30.20 -6.87
C ARG A 34 20.69 -31.35 -7.75
N ARG A 35 20.06 -32.38 -7.17
CA ARG A 35 19.35 -33.43 -7.91
C ARG A 35 18.23 -32.88 -8.79
N LYS A 36 17.46 -31.90 -8.31
CA LYS A 36 16.45 -31.18 -9.12
C LYS A 36 17.04 -30.29 -10.22
N LYS A 37 18.26 -29.78 -10.05
CA LYS A 37 18.95 -28.93 -11.05
C LYS A 37 19.69 -29.74 -12.12
N GLY A 38 19.99 -31.02 -11.87
CA GLY A 38 20.73 -31.91 -12.75
C GLY A 38 19.88 -32.85 -13.62
N GLN A 39 18.58 -32.62 -13.75
CA GLN A 39 17.63 -33.44 -14.51
C GLN A 39 16.98 -32.71 -15.70
N LEU A 40 17.60 -31.65 -16.21
CA LEU A 40 17.21 -31.11 -17.51
C LEU A 40 18.32 -31.49 -18.48
N GLU A 41 18.04 -32.41 -19.40
CA GLU A 41 18.96 -32.74 -20.48
C GLU A 41 19.37 -31.47 -21.22
N LYS A 42 20.61 -31.43 -21.74
CA LYS A 42 21.11 -30.32 -22.58
C LYS A 42 20.18 -30.08 -23.78
N SER A 43 19.61 -31.16 -24.33
CA SER A 43 18.55 -31.16 -25.35
C SER A 43 17.25 -30.44 -24.92
N TYR A 44 16.90 -30.48 -23.63
CA TYR A 44 15.71 -29.84 -23.06
C TYR A 44 15.96 -28.35 -22.85
N ILE A 45 17.15 -27.94 -22.44
CA ILE A 45 17.50 -26.51 -22.33
C ILE A 45 17.53 -25.87 -23.73
N ASP A 46 18.11 -26.53 -24.73
CA ASP A 46 18.13 -26.04 -26.13
C ASP A 46 16.74 -26.01 -26.78
N LYS A 47 15.81 -26.86 -26.33
CA LYS A 47 14.40 -26.87 -26.76
C LYS A 47 13.54 -25.76 -26.10
N TYR A 48 13.91 -25.28 -24.91
CA TYR A 48 13.08 -24.34 -24.15
C TYR A 48 13.74 -22.98 -23.85
N TRP A 49 15.03 -22.78 -24.17
CA TRP A 49 15.62 -21.47 -24.47
C TRP A 49 15.46 -21.18 -25.96
N GLY A 50 14.22 -20.92 -26.39
CA GLY A 50 13.97 -20.65 -27.81
C GLY A 50 12.52 -20.52 -28.27
N PHE A 51 11.54 -20.96 -27.48
CA PHE A 51 10.20 -21.17 -28.03
C PHE A 51 9.19 -20.09 -27.65
N SER A 52 8.65 -19.41 -28.66
CA SER A 52 7.26 -18.93 -28.58
C SER A 52 6.34 -20.13 -28.79
N ASN A 53 5.40 -20.37 -27.89
CA ASN A 53 4.43 -21.46 -28.05
C ASN A 53 3.41 -21.23 -29.19
N ARG A 54 3.68 -20.31 -30.13
CA ARG A 54 2.73 -19.93 -31.18
C ARG A 54 3.33 -19.76 -32.58
N THR A 55 4.64 -19.54 -32.73
CA THR A 55 5.33 -19.53 -34.02
C THR A 55 6.71 -20.21 -33.89
N LYS A 56 7.04 -21.11 -34.81
CA LYS A 56 8.35 -21.81 -34.94
C LYS A 56 9.48 -20.87 -35.45
N GLU A 57 9.38 -19.57 -35.21
CA GLU A 57 10.31 -18.59 -35.78
C GLU A 57 11.38 -18.23 -34.75
N VAL A 58 12.64 -18.51 -35.10
CA VAL A 58 13.82 -18.05 -34.37
C VAL A 58 14.18 -16.67 -34.93
N PHE A 59 14.22 -15.65 -34.06
CA PHE A 59 14.57 -14.29 -34.46
C PHE A 59 16.05 -14.02 -34.15
N GLU A 60 16.85 -13.85 -35.20
CA GLU A 60 18.28 -13.48 -35.06
C GLU A 60 18.46 -12.02 -34.62
N ASN A 61 17.59 -11.13 -35.12
CA ASN A 61 17.64 -9.69 -34.84
C ASN A 61 16.27 -9.17 -34.40
N CYS A 62 16.27 -8.03 -33.71
CA CYS A 62 15.02 -7.35 -33.35
C CYS A 62 14.20 -7.00 -34.59
N ILE A 63 12.94 -7.45 -34.67
CA ILE A 63 12.03 -7.18 -35.79
C ILE A 63 11.88 -5.67 -36.04
N ASN A 64 11.83 -4.87 -34.97
CA ASN A 64 11.52 -3.44 -35.03
C ASN A 64 12.73 -2.57 -35.36
N CYS A 65 13.85 -2.72 -34.62
CA CYS A 65 15.03 -1.86 -34.83
C CYS A 65 16.17 -2.53 -35.61
N LYS A 66 16.00 -3.79 -36.05
CA LYS A 66 16.98 -4.60 -36.81
C LYS A 66 18.35 -4.77 -36.15
N THR A 67 18.50 -4.35 -34.89
CA THR A 67 19.73 -4.55 -34.12
C THR A 67 19.93 -6.02 -33.77
N ASP A 68 21.20 -6.40 -33.65
CA ASP A 68 21.74 -7.64 -33.08
C ASP A 68 21.40 -7.86 -31.59
N LYS A 69 20.86 -6.84 -30.92
CA LYS A 69 20.37 -6.97 -29.55
C LYS A 69 19.35 -8.10 -29.44
N ILE A 70 19.66 -9.07 -28.57
CA ILE A 70 18.89 -10.29 -28.32
C ILE A 70 17.39 -9.98 -28.16
N PRO A 71 16.55 -10.41 -29.12
CA PRO A 71 15.12 -10.24 -29.04
C PRO A 71 14.46 -11.24 -28.09
N TYR A 72 13.33 -10.88 -27.50
CA TYR A 72 12.48 -11.84 -26.79
C TYR A 72 11.92 -12.85 -27.79
N LEU A 73 12.20 -14.13 -27.56
CA LEU A 73 11.78 -15.25 -28.42
C LEU A 73 10.28 -15.25 -28.75
N THR A 74 9.43 -14.83 -27.81
CA THR A 74 7.98 -14.79 -28.00
C THR A 74 7.45 -13.66 -28.86
N ARG A 75 8.26 -12.60 -29.06
CA ARG A 75 7.81 -11.35 -29.67
C ARG A 75 8.74 -10.83 -30.76
N GLY A 76 9.94 -11.40 -30.91
CA GLY A 76 10.98 -10.95 -31.83
C GLY A 76 11.46 -9.51 -31.59
N LEU A 77 11.23 -8.95 -30.39
CA LEU A 77 11.59 -7.56 -30.07
C LEU A 77 12.67 -7.50 -29.01
N CYS A 78 13.66 -6.63 -29.19
CA CYS A 78 14.60 -6.30 -28.12
C CYS A 78 13.85 -5.64 -26.95
N LYS A 79 14.46 -5.66 -25.76
CA LYS A 79 13.90 -5.06 -24.54
C LYS A 79 13.35 -3.65 -24.76
N VAL A 80 14.14 -2.80 -25.41
CA VAL A 80 13.79 -1.40 -25.67
C VAL A 80 12.57 -1.28 -26.58
N CYS A 81 12.54 -2.00 -27.70
CA CYS A 81 11.41 -1.96 -28.62
C CYS A 81 10.14 -2.56 -28.02
N TYR A 82 10.27 -3.62 -27.22
CA TYR A 82 9.15 -4.19 -26.48
C TYR A 82 8.57 -3.19 -25.46
N GLU A 83 9.43 -2.51 -24.69
CA GLU A 83 9.01 -1.50 -23.72
C GLU A 83 8.30 -0.32 -24.40
N LYS A 84 8.77 0.14 -25.56
CA LYS A 84 8.10 1.19 -26.35
C LYS A 84 6.65 0.82 -26.68
N ILE A 85 6.41 -0.37 -27.22
CA ILE A 85 5.06 -0.83 -27.57
C ILE A 85 4.20 -1.04 -26.32
N ARG A 86 4.78 -1.63 -25.27
CA ARG A 86 4.07 -1.83 -23.99
C ARG A 86 3.65 -0.49 -23.36
N ASN A 87 4.51 0.52 -23.42
CA ASN A 87 4.22 1.84 -22.88
C ASN A 87 3.21 2.61 -23.75
N GLN A 88 3.19 2.41 -25.07
CA GLN A 88 2.13 2.94 -25.94
C GLN A 88 0.75 2.33 -25.63
N LYS A 89 0.69 1.05 -25.24
CA LYS A 89 -0.54 0.36 -24.83
C LYS A 89 -0.98 0.63 -23.40
N ARG A 90 -0.13 1.26 -22.58
CA ARG A 90 -0.56 1.79 -21.29
C ARG A 90 -1.43 3.01 -21.58
N HIS A 91 -2.74 2.81 -21.63
CA HIS A 91 -3.63 3.95 -21.43
C HIS A 91 -3.20 4.63 -20.12
N PRO A 92 -2.98 5.96 -20.10
CA PRO A 92 -2.91 6.66 -18.82
C PRO A 92 -4.13 6.21 -18.04
N THR A 93 -3.96 5.80 -16.78
CA THR A 93 -5.10 5.43 -15.95
C THR A 93 -6.05 6.62 -15.99
N LYS A 94 -7.16 6.52 -16.74
CA LYS A 94 -8.10 7.62 -16.99
C LYS A 94 -8.82 8.09 -15.72
N ASN A 95 -8.48 7.51 -14.57
CA ASN A 95 -8.99 7.97 -13.30
C ASN A 95 -8.16 9.17 -12.87
N PRO A 96 -8.67 10.41 -13.00
CA PRO A 96 -8.04 11.54 -12.36
C PRO A 96 -7.81 11.18 -10.88
N ILE A 97 -6.64 11.51 -10.37
CA ILE A 97 -6.37 11.34 -8.95
C ILE A 97 -7.42 12.17 -8.22
N LYS A 98 -8.32 11.51 -7.49
CA LYS A 98 -9.42 12.20 -6.82
C LYS A 98 -8.85 13.23 -5.83
N GLU A 99 -9.27 14.47 -5.97
CA GLU A 99 -8.88 15.57 -5.08
C GLU A 99 -9.62 15.52 -3.74
N PHE A 100 -10.77 14.84 -3.70
CA PHE A 100 -11.57 14.69 -2.51
C PHE A 100 -12.32 13.35 -2.48
N ARG A 101 -12.84 13.00 -1.31
CA ARG A 101 -13.77 11.89 -1.10
C ARG A 101 -14.79 12.24 -0.02
N TYR A 102 -15.92 11.55 -0.01
CA TYR A 102 -16.88 11.67 1.09
C TYR A 102 -16.60 10.63 2.19
N ARG A 103 -16.74 11.05 3.45
CA ARG A 103 -16.65 10.18 4.63
C ARG A 103 -17.60 10.72 5.71
N ASN A 104 -18.49 9.86 6.22
CA ASN A 104 -19.43 10.18 7.31
C ASN A 104 -20.30 11.44 7.06
N GLY A 105 -20.66 11.69 5.79
CA GLY A 105 -21.42 12.87 5.37
C GLY A 105 -20.57 14.13 5.12
N TYR A 106 -19.26 14.09 5.31
CA TYR A 106 -18.36 15.21 5.06
C TYR A 106 -17.56 15.04 3.77
N LYS A 107 -17.28 16.15 3.08
CA LYS A 107 -16.29 16.21 2.00
C LYS A 107 -14.88 16.34 2.59
N ILE A 108 -14.01 15.41 2.25
CA ILE A 108 -12.62 15.32 2.72
C ILE A 108 -11.69 15.66 1.55
N LEU A 109 -10.95 16.76 1.68
CA LEU A 109 -9.89 17.14 0.74
C LEU A 109 -8.66 16.25 0.97
N MET A 110 -8.06 15.78 -0.12
CA MET A 110 -6.89 14.90 -0.10
C MET A 110 -5.62 15.66 -0.51
N ARG A 111 -4.45 15.11 -0.18
CA ARG A 111 -3.13 15.59 -0.61
C ARG A 111 -2.79 17.02 -0.14
N LYS A 112 -3.34 17.45 1.00
CA LYS A 112 -3.06 18.72 1.67
C LYS A 112 -1.89 18.58 2.65
N PHE A 113 -0.75 18.05 2.20
CA PHE A 113 0.42 17.82 3.07
C PHE A 113 1.02 19.10 3.64
N ASP A 114 0.91 20.22 2.92
CA ASP A 114 1.40 21.53 3.35
C ASP A 114 0.45 22.25 4.31
N CYS A 115 -0.69 21.63 4.63
CA CYS A 115 -1.69 22.22 5.50
C CYS A 115 -1.46 21.74 6.94
N PRO A 116 -1.25 22.66 7.91
CA PRO A 116 -0.92 22.28 9.30
C PRO A 116 -2.04 21.51 10.00
N ILE A 117 -3.28 21.68 9.53
CA ILE A 117 -4.46 21.01 10.08
C ILE A 117 -4.79 19.69 9.37
N ALA A 118 -4.02 19.30 8.35
CA ALA A 118 -4.20 18.01 7.69
C ALA A 118 -3.64 16.85 8.52
N ASP A 119 -4.19 15.67 8.32
CA ASP A 119 -3.68 14.47 8.99
C ASP A 119 -2.37 13.97 8.36
N LYS A 120 -1.82 12.88 8.92
CA LYS A 120 -0.57 12.24 8.41
C LYS A 120 -0.67 11.76 6.95
N LYS A 121 -1.88 11.65 6.40
CA LYS A 121 -2.15 11.24 5.01
C LYS A 121 -2.39 12.45 4.10
N GLY A 122 -2.31 13.67 4.63
CA GLY A 122 -2.64 14.90 3.91
C GLY A 122 -4.15 15.04 3.70
N GLU A 123 -4.98 14.48 4.57
CA GLU A 123 -6.44 14.59 4.49
C GLU A 123 -6.97 15.62 5.47
N VAL A 124 -7.92 16.44 5.01
CA VAL A 124 -8.57 17.46 5.84
C VAL A 124 -10.05 17.59 5.47
N PRO A 125 -10.98 17.60 6.43
CA PRO A 125 -12.38 17.93 6.17
C PRO A 125 -12.51 19.34 5.58
N GLU A 126 -13.32 19.49 4.54
CA GLU A 126 -13.46 20.76 3.81
C GLU A 126 -13.92 21.91 4.71
N HIS A 127 -14.89 21.68 5.61
CA HIS A 127 -15.32 22.70 6.58
C HIS A 127 -14.16 23.23 7.44
N ARG A 128 -13.25 22.36 7.91
CA ARG A 128 -12.08 22.78 8.70
C ARG A 128 -11.10 23.57 7.84
N TYR A 129 -10.89 23.12 6.60
CA TYR A 129 -10.00 23.79 5.66
C TYR A 129 -10.52 25.19 5.29
N THR A 130 -11.81 25.33 4.99
CA THR A 130 -12.43 26.63 4.70
C THR A 130 -12.34 27.56 5.89
N PHE A 131 -12.64 27.07 7.10
CA PHE A 131 -12.56 27.87 8.33
C PHE A 131 -11.12 28.34 8.62
N TRP A 132 -10.17 27.41 8.59
CA TRP A 132 -8.74 27.71 8.75
C TRP A 132 -8.24 28.69 7.70
N LYS A 133 -8.59 28.50 6.43
CA LYS A 133 -8.14 29.37 5.34
C LYS A 133 -8.70 30.79 5.45
N PHE A 134 -9.93 30.92 5.93
CA PHE A 134 -10.60 32.22 6.07
C PHE A 134 -10.08 33.01 7.28
N TYR A 135 -10.02 32.38 8.46
CA TYR A 135 -9.62 33.05 9.70
C TYR A 135 -8.11 33.03 9.96
N ASN A 136 -7.38 32.14 9.28
CA ASN A 136 -5.95 31.92 9.46
C ASN A 136 -5.52 31.66 10.92
N ILE A 137 -6.36 30.93 11.66
CA ILE A 137 -6.09 30.54 13.06
C ILE A 137 -5.62 29.09 13.16
N GLU A 138 -4.80 28.76 14.15
CA GLU A 138 -4.44 27.37 14.41
C GLU A 138 -5.65 26.58 14.94
N LEU A 139 -5.98 25.46 14.30
CA LEU A 139 -7.02 24.54 14.76
C LEU A 139 -6.38 23.27 15.33
N SER A 140 -6.60 23.02 16.60
CA SER A 140 -6.28 21.76 17.26
C SER A 140 -7.29 20.67 16.89
N LYS A 141 -6.97 19.42 17.23
CA LYS A 141 -7.90 18.29 17.06
C LYS A 141 -9.12 18.34 17.99
N LYS A 142 -9.07 19.15 19.05
CA LYS A 142 -10.17 19.29 20.02
C LYS A 142 -11.18 20.36 19.58
N ASP A 143 -10.74 21.27 18.72
CA ASP A 143 -11.58 22.33 18.17
C ASP A 143 -12.59 21.72 17.20
N ILE A 144 -13.87 21.98 17.42
CA ILE A 144 -14.96 21.45 16.62
C ILE A 144 -15.53 22.59 15.79
N ILE A 145 -15.65 22.36 14.49
CA ILE A 145 -16.36 23.27 13.59
C ILE A 145 -17.75 22.69 13.36
N HIS A 146 -18.76 23.37 13.88
CA HIS A 146 -20.16 23.01 13.80
C HIS A 146 -20.82 23.67 12.58
N HIS A 147 -21.74 22.94 11.93
CA HIS A 147 -22.59 23.43 10.85
C HIS A 147 -23.90 23.94 11.45
N ILE A 148 -24.14 25.25 11.40
CA ILE A 148 -25.29 25.90 12.07
C ILE A 148 -26.62 25.36 11.52
N ASN A 149 -26.72 25.16 10.21
CA ASN A 149 -27.91 24.59 9.56
C ASN A 149 -27.99 23.05 9.62
N GLY A 150 -26.99 22.38 10.19
CA GLY A 150 -26.89 20.92 10.23
C GLY A 150 -26.50 20.23 8.91
N ASP A 151 -26.39 20.95 7.80
CA ASP A 151 -25.92 20.42 6.51
C ASP A 151 -24.39 20.36 6.47
N LYS A 152 -23.86 19.14 6.54
CA LYS A 152 -22.42 18.85 6.54
C LYS A 152 -21.70 19.20 5.23
N LEU A 153 -22.44 19.47 4.16
CA LEU A 153 -21.90 19.82 2.85
C LEU A 153 -21.91 21.34 2.59
N ASP A 154 -22.66 22.11 3.39
CA ASP A 154 -22.69 23.57 3.30
C ASP A 154 -21.52 24.18 4.08
N ASN A 155 -20.39 24.34 3.39
CA ASN A 155 -19.14 24.84 3.97
C ASN A 155 -18.96 26.36 3.80
N ARG A 156 -20.04 27.12 3.56
CA ARG A 156 -19.99 28.59 3.55
C ARG A 156 -19.61 29.12 4.93
N ILE A 157 -18.79 30.16 5.00
CA ILE A 157 -18.18 30.58 6.27
C ILE A 157 -19.23 31.03 7.28
N GLU A 158 -20.31 31.66 6.81
CA GLU A 158 -21.45 32.07 7.60
C GLU A 158 -22.26 30.90 8.20
N ASN A 159 -22.08 29.69 7.70
CA ASN A 159 -22.73 28.47 8.20
C ASN A 159 -21.81 27.66 9.15
N LEU A 160 -20.58 28.11 9.39
CA LEU A 160 -19.60 27.41 10.20
C LEU A 160 -19.34 28.15 11.51
N GLN A 161 -19.34 27.42 12.62
CA GLN A 161 -19.07 27.96 13.94
C GLN A 161 -18.01 27.13 14.66
N LEU A 162 -16.96 27.77 15.18
CA LEU A 162 -16.03 27.13 16.09
C LEU A 162 -16.68 26.99 17.47
N VAL A 163 -16.74 25.76 17.97
CA VAL A 163 -17.32 25.41 19.26
C VAL A 163 -16.44 24.42 20.02
N THR A 164 -16.57 24.44 21.33
CA THR A 164 -16.00 23.44 22.22
C THR A 164 -16.83 22.15 22.19
N HIS A 165 -16.27 21.06 22.71
CA HIS A 165 -17.00 19.80 22.85
C HIS A 165 -18.23 19.92 23.77
N ALA A 166 -18.17 20.78 24.79
CA ALA A 166 -19.28 21.02 25.70
C ALA A 166 -20.42 21.75 24.99
N GLU A 167 -20.10 22.81 24.24
CA GLU A 167 -21.07 23.56 23.44
C GLU A 167 -21.69 22.69 22.35
N HIS A 168 -20.87 21.91 21.62
CA HIS A 168 -21.36 20.99 20.60
C HIS A 168 -22.33 19.94 21.16
N ALA A 169 -22.04 19.42 22.35
CA ALA A 169 -22.94 18.50 23.05
C ALA A 169 -24.24 19.20 23.45
N HIS A 170 -24.18 20.43 23.95
CA HIS A 170 -25.36 21.20 24.32
C HIS A 170 -26.25 21.51 23.11
N ILE A 171 -25.65 21.82 21.95
CA ILE A 171 -26.38 22.06 20.70
C ILE A 171 -27.17 20.82 20.25
N HIS A 172 -26.59 19.63 20.35
CA HIS A 172 -27.27 18.38 19.96
C HIS A 172 -28.18 17.79 21.04
N TYR A 173 -27.93 18.10 22.31
CA TYR A 173 -28.67 17.56 23.46
C TYR A 173 -29.05 18.66 24.45
N PRO A 174 -29.88 19.63 24.03
CA PRO A 174 -30.36 20.67 24.94
C PRO A 174 -31.16 20.02 26.07
N GLY A 175 -30.65 20.11 27.31
CA GLY A 175 -31.29 19.55 28.51
C GLY A 175 -30.67 18.26 29.07
N SER A 176 -29.63 17.70 28.47
CA SER A 176 -28.91 16.57 29.09
C SER A 176 -28.21 17.04 30.39
N LYS A 177 -28.57 16.48 31.55
CA LYS A 177 -27.85 16.71 32.81
C LYS A 177 -26.38 16.31 32.63
N ILE A 178 -25.46 17.27 32.76
CA ILE A 178 -24.03 16.97 32.76
C ILE A 178 -23.74 16.18 34.05
N PHE A 179 -23.65 14.86 33.94
CA PHE A 179 -23.16 14.03 35.05
C PHE A 179 -21.64 14.20 35.15
N CYS A 180 -21.20 15.26 35.84
CA CYS A 180 -19.80 15.36 36.25
C CYS A 180 -19.58 14.41 37.43
N LYS A 181 -18.69 13.42 37.27
CA LYS A 181 -18.44 12.40 38.30
C LYS A 181 -17.82 12.93 39.60
N ASN A 182 -17.44 14.21 39.71
CA ASN A 182 -16.76 14.73 40.90
C ASN A 182 -16.99 16.24 41.13
N HIS A 183 -18.18 16.66 41.55
CA HIS A 183 -18.30 17.91 42.29
C HIS A 183 -19.37 17.78 43.36
N LYS A 184 -18.94 17.52 44.61
CA LYS A 184 -19.77 17.78 45.79
C LYS A 184 -19.89 19.30 45.90
N LEU A 185 -20.99 19.86 45.40
CA LEU A 185 -21.44 21.16 45.89
C LEU A 185 -22.17 20.87 47.20
N ASN A 186 -21.49 21.12 48.32
CA ASN A 186 -22.16 21.33 49.59
C ASN A 186 -22.88 22.67 49.47
N ILE A 187 -24.21 22.62 49.40
CA ILE A 187 -25.09 23.72 49.76
C ILE A 187 -25.64 23.38 51.14
#